data_AF-A0AAD9P1K1-F1
#
_entry.id   AF-A0AAD9P1K1-F1
#
_cell.length_a   1.000
_cell.length_b   1.000
_cell.length_c   1.000
_cell.angle_alpha   90.00
_cell.angle_beta   90.00
_cell.angle_gamma   90.00
#
_symmetry.space_group_name_H-M   'P 1'
#
loop_
_entity.id
_entity.type
_entity.pdbx_description
1 polymer ?
#
loop_
_entity_poly.entity_id
_entity_poly.type
_entity_poly.pdbx_seq_one_letter_code
_entity_poly.pdbx_strand_id
1 'polypeptide(L)'
;MLLQLRKIGRKYKLQVEDLQKVLKNSEAEVAVVKQKLSSAEEERSKQQQQTAAADPVAMAALQEKLKGKEAELALISEKLGSAEYERNEESKTVKEMKAKVESLDEEVRKQKEVEVKSRTIMKNVKMKLTAQKTEIEKLKAENRELMKKTSTGGSTSSETKTGDDEEKEALQAELAVLRASVEKSQVEKQELTLKISQLEQSSGETEIERAAIME
;
A
#
# COMPACT_ATOMS: atom_id res chain seq x y z
N MET A 1 8.29 -4.64 -4.00
CA MET A 1 7.10 -3.79 -3.86
C MET A 1 7.13 -2.88 -2.63
N LEU A 2 6.99 -3.37 -1.39
CA LEU A 2 7.00 -2.57 -0.14
C LEU A 2 8.15 -1.55 -0.02
N LEU A 3 9.37 -1.97 -0.34
CA LEU A 3 10.55 -1.08 -0.28
C LEU A 3 10.45 0.06 -1.31
N GLN A 4 9.90 -0.19 -2.49
CA GLN A 4 9.69 0.82 -3.53
C GLN A 4 8.62 1.83 -3.09
N LEU A 5 7.48 1.36 -2.57
CA LEU A 5 6.42 2.23 -2.05
C LEU A 5 6.92 3.13 -0.93
N ARG A 6 7.72 2.61 0.02
CA ARG A 6 8.34 3.45 1.06
C ARG A 6 9.31 4.49 0.50
N LYS A 7 10.07 4.16 -0.55
CA LYS A 7 10.96 5.13 -1.21
C LYS A 7 10.14 6.23 -1.89
N ILE A 8 9.08 5.85 -2.60
CA ILE A 8 8.17 6.77 -3.29
C ILE A 8 7.46 7.68 -2.28
N GLY A 9 6.86 7.12 -1.22
CA GLY A 9 6.21 7.89 -0.16
C GLY A 9 7.15 8.91 0.50
N ARG A 10 8.39 8.52 0.80
CA ARG A 10 9.40 9.47 1.31
C ARG A 10 9.72 10.60 0.34
N LYS A 11 9.84 10.31 -0.95
CA LYS A 11 10.06 11.34 -1.98
C LYS A 11 8.90 12.33 -2.01
N TYR A 12 7.66 11.84 -2.04
CA TYR A 12 6.47 12.68 -2.03
C TYR A 12 6.36 13.52 -0.75
N LYS A 13 6.71 12.94 0.40
CA LYS A 13 6.72 13.66 1.67
C LYS A 13 7.71 14.84 1.68
N LEU A 14 8.93 14.63 1.20
CA LEU A 14 9.91 15.70 1.06
C LEU A 14 9.41 16.79 0.09
N GLN A 15 8.80 16.38 -1.02
CA GLN A 15 8.20 17.35 -1.95
C GLN A 15 7.07 18.16 -1.32
N VAL A 16 6.21 17.54 -0.50
CA VAL A 16 5.18 18.26 0.26
C VAL A 16 5.83 19.26 1.22
N GLU A 17 6.87 18.86 1.95
CA GLU A 17 7.57 19.75 2.88
C GLU A 17 8.18 20.97 2.16
N ASP A 18 8.78 20.77 0.98
CA ASP A 18 9.33 21.87 0.19
C ASP A 18 8.24 22.77 -0.40
N LEU A 19 7.18 22.19 -0.97
CA LEU A 19 6.03 22.95 -1.47
C LEU A 19 5.33 23.74 -0.36
N GLN A 20 5.28 23.21 0.86
CA GLN A 20 4.75 23.94 2.02
C GLN A 20 5.63 25.12 2.43
N LYS A 21 6.95 25.05 2.24
CA LYS A 21 7.83 26.21 2.47
C LYS A 21 7.56 27.28 1.41
N VAL A 22 7.44 26.88 0.14
CA VAL A 22 7.11 27.80 -0.96
C VAL A 22 5.78 28.49 -0.69
N LEU A 23 4.73 27.74 -0.34
CA LEU A 23 3.41 28.29 -0.02
C LEU A 23 3.45 29.29 1.14
N LYS A 24 4.24 29.01 2.19
CA LYS A 24 4.39 29.96 3.31
C LYS A 24 5.08 31.26 2.87
N ASN A 25 6.04 31.17 1.97
CA ASN A 25 6.72 32.34 1.44
C ASN A 25 5.76 33.17 0.56
N SER A 26 4.99 32.53 -0.32
CA SER A 26 4.00 33.25 -1.14
C SER A 26 2.87 33.86 -0.31
N GLU A 27 2.42 33.19 0.76
CA GLU A 27 1.50 33.77 1.75
C GLU A 27 2.07 35.04 2.41
N ALA A 28 3.35 35.02 2.78
CA ALA A 28 4.03 36.18 3.35
C ALA A 28 4.18 37.32 2.33
N GLU A 29 4.52 37.01 1.07
CA GLU A 29 4.60 38.00 0.00
C GLU A 29 3.24 38.66 -0.28
N VAL A 30 2.17 37.87 -0.38
CA VAL A 30 0.80 38.40 -0.51
C VAL A 30 0.46 39.31 0.66
N ALA A 31 0.81 38.94 1.90
CA ALA A 31 0.56 39.78 3.07
C ALA A 31 1.31 41.13 2.98
N VAL A 32 2.56 41.12 2.55
CA VAL A 32 3.36 42.35 2.36
C VAL A 32 2.77 43.23 1.24
N VAL A 33 2.34 42.63 0.12
CA VAL A 33 1.72 43.40 -0.98
C VAL A 33 0.39 44.00 -0.54
N LYS A 34 -0.43 43.27 0.23
CA LYS A 34 -1.68 43.81 0.82
C LYS A 34 -1.42 45.00 1.74
N GLN A 35 -0.40 44.90 2.59
CA GLN A 35 -0.02 46.00 3.47
C GLN A 35 0.41 47.24 2.66
N LYS A 36 1.23 47.06 1.62
CA LYS A 36 1.65 48.14 0.72
C LYS A 36 0.46 48.78 0.00
N LEU A 37 -0.50 47.96 -0.47
CA LEU A 37 -1.71 48.45 -1.11
C LEU A 37 -2.51 49.35 -0.16
N SER A 38 -2.76 48.88 1.06
CA SER A 38 -3.48 49.66 2.08
C SER A 38 -2.78 50.98 2.41
N SER A 39 -1.45 50.98 2.59
CA SER A 39 -0.70 52.23 2.85
C SER A 39 -0.75 53.19 1.66
N ALA A 40 -0.64 52.68 0.42
CA ALA A 40 -0.72 53.50 -0.79
C ALA A 40 -2.13 54.08 -1.00
N GLU A 41 -3.19 53.35 -0.63
CA GLU A 41 -4.58 53.82 -0.69
C GLU A 41 -4.82 54.97 0.30
N GLU A 42 -4.28 54.86 1.52
CA GLU A 42 -4.32 55.95 2.50
C GLU A 42 -3.58 57.21 2.03
N GLU A 43 -2.38 57.06 1.46
CA GLU A 43 -1.63 58.18 0.90
C GLU A 43 -2.38 58.85 -0.26
N ARG A 44 -2.92 58.05 -1.19
CA ARG A 44 -3.72 58.56 -2.30
C ARG A 44 -4.96 59.31 -1.79
N SER A 45 -5.63 58.81 -0.76
CA SER A 45 -6.76 59.49 -0.12
C SER A 45 -6.37 60.84 0.50
N LYS A 46 -5.27 60.89 1.26
CA LYS A 46 -4.73 62.15 1.82
C LYS A 46 -4.37 63.16 0.72
N GLN A 47 -3.73 62.70 -0.34
CA GLN A 47 -3.33 63.53 -1.47
C GLN A 47 -4.55 64.06 -2.25
N GLN A 48 -5.59 63.24 -2.38
CA GLN A 48 -6.84 63.64 -3.03
C GLN A 48 -7.58 64.71 -2.22
N GLN A 49 -7.59 64.61 -0.89
CA GLN A 49 -8.13 65.67 -0.02
C GLN A 49 -7.34 66.98 -0.17
N GLN A 50 -6.02 66.92 -0.23
CA GLN A 50 -5.17 68.11 -0.46
C GLN A 50 -5.44 68.76 -1.81
N THR A 51 -5.60 67.98 -2.88
CA THR A 51 -5.95 68.53 -4.21
C THR A 51 -7.28 69.27 -4.21
N ALA A 52 -8.26 68.80 -3.43
CA ALA A 52 -9.60 69.41 -3.36
C ALA A 52 -9.61 70.75 -2.60
N ALA A 53 -8.62 71.00 -1.73
CA ALA A 53 -8.51 72.20 -0.90
C ALA A 53 -7.49 73.23 -1.44
N ALA A 54 -6.81 72.92 -2.56
CA ALA A 54 -5.72 73.74 -3.09
C ALA A 54 -6.20 74.92 -3.94
N ASP A 55 -5.41 76.00 -3.96
CA ASP A 55 -5.61 77.11 -4.88
C ASP A 55 -5.28 76.71 -6.35
N PRO A 56 -5.71 77.49 -7.35
CA PRO A 56 -5.56 77.13 -8.77
C PRO A 56 -4.11 76.96 -9.24
N VAL A 57 -3.14 77.59 -8.57
CA VAL A 57 -1.72 77.56 -8.96
C VAL A 57 -1.04 76.31 -8.41
N ALA A 58 -1.37 75.90 -7.18
CA ALA A 58 -0.87 74.66 -6.57
C ALA A 58 -1.60 73.40 -7.07
N MET A 59 -2.82 73.54 -7.60
CA MET A 59 -3.67 72.43 -8.04
C MET A 59 -3.02 71.56 -9.14
N ALA A 60 -2.35 72.17 -10.11
CA ALA A 60 -1.75 71.45 -11.24
C ALA A 60 -0.65 70.47 -10.78
N ALA A 61 0.25 70.94 -9.93
CA ALA A 61 1.35 70.11 -9.40
C ALA A 61 0.84 68.99 -8.47
N LEU A 62 -0.21 69.25 -7.69
CA LEU A 62 -0.83 68.24 -6.84
C LEU A 62 -1.60 67.18 -7.64
N GLN A 63 -2.26 67.57 -8.73
CA GLN A 63 -2.92 66.63 -9.65
C GLN A 63 -1.93 65.69 -10.34
N GLU A 64 -0.77 66.19 -10.75
CA GLU A 64 0.29 65.36 -11.34
C GLU A 64 0.78 64.30 -10.34
N LYS A 65 1.05 64.70 -9.08
CA LYS A 65 1.40 63.76 -8.01
C LYS A 65 0.29 62.74 -7.75
N LEU A 66 -0.98 63.16 -7.74
CA LEU A 66 -2.12 62.26 -7.54
C LEU A 66 -2.21 61.21 -8.64
N LYS A 67 -2.05 61.60 -9.91
CA LYS A 67 -1.99 60.66 -11.04
C LYS A 67 -0.84 59.66 -10.91
N GLY A 68 0.32 60.12 -10.44
CA GLY A 68 1.46 59.24 -10.15
C GLY A 68 1.12 58.18 -9.09
N LYS A 69 0.42 58.56 -8.01
CA LYS A 69 -0.04 57.64 -6.96
C LYS A 69 -1.13 56.67 -7.45
N GLU A 70 -2.02 57.11 -8.30
CA GLU A 70 -3.03 56.24 -8.93
C GLU A 70 -2.38 55.19 -9.84
N ALA A 71 -1.33 55.56 -10.59
CA ALA A 71 -0.54 54.61 -11.38
C ALA A 71 0.22 53.62 -10.49
N GLU A 72 0.82 54.08 -9.39
CA GLU A 72 1.48 53.21 -8.40
C GLU A 72 0.49 52.19 -7.80
N LEU A 73 -0.71 52.63 -7.41
CA LEU A 73 -1.77 51.77 -6.90
C LEU A 73 -2.24 50.71 -7.90
N ALA A 74 -2.37 51.09 -9.17
CA ALA A 74 -2.72 50.15 -10.24
C ALA A 74 -1.68 49.04 -10.35
N LEU A 75 -0.39 49.39 -10.32
CA LEU A 75 0.71 48.41 -10.36
C LEU A 75 0.75 47.51 -9.12
N ILE A 76 0.49 48.06 -7.92
CA ILE A 76 0.43 47.25 -6.68
C ILE A 76 -0.76 46.29 -6.72
N SER A 77 -1.91 46.74 -7.22
CA SER A 77 -3.13 45.94 -7.34
C SER A 77 -2.96 44.79 -8.33
N GLU A 78 -2.31 45.05 -9.48
CA GLU A 78 -1.97 44.02 -10.45
C GLU A 78 -1.04 42.97 -9.84
N LYS A 79 0.04 43.40 -9.18
CA LYS A 79 0.96 42.49 -8.47
C LYS A 79 0.27 41.66 -7.40
N LEU A 80 -0.69 42.25 -6.68
CA LEU A 80 -1.48 41.52 -5.69
C LEU A 80 -2.31 40.42 -6.36
N GLY A 81 -2.97 40.73 -7.47
CA GLY A 81 -3.74 39.75 -8.24
C GLY A 81 -2.90 38.58 -8.72
N SER A 82 -1.72 38.85 -9.29
CA SER A 82 -0.78 37.80 -9.71
C SER A 82 -0.28 36.95 -8.53
N ALA A 83 0.13 37.58 -7.43
CA ALA A 83 0.62 36.87 -6.25
C ALA A 83 -0.48 36.01 -5.58
N GLU A 84 -1.72 36.49 -5.53
CA GLU A 84 -2.85 35.71 -5.01
C GLU A 84 -3.20 34.51 -5.90
N TYR A 85 -3.08 34.67 -7.22
CA TYR A 85 -3.26 33.56 -8.17
C TYR A 85 -2.19 32.47 -7.94
N GLU A 86 -0.91 32.84 -7.91
CA GLU A 86 0.19 31.90 -7.67
C GLU A 86 0.05 31.17 -6.33
N ARG A 87 -0.21 31.92 -5.24
CA ARG A 87 -0.44 31.33 -3.91
C ARG A 87 -1.61 30.35 -3.90
N ASN A 88 -2.67 30.62 -4.66
CA ASN A 88 -3.81 29.70 -4.76
C ASN A 88 -3.44 28.40 -5.51
N GLU A 89 -2.69 28.49 -6.61
CA GLU A 89 -2.22 27.31 -7.35
C GLU A 89 -1.24 26.47 -6.52
N GLU A 90 -0.33 27.11 -5.78
CA GLU A 90 0.56 26.43 -4.83
C GLU A 90 -0.24 25.73 -3.72
N SER A 91 -1.26 26.39 -3.17
CA SER A 91 -2.14 25.82 -2.14
C SER A 91 -2.86 24.57 -2.64
N LYS A 92 -3.37 24.61 -3.88
CA LYS A 92 -4.01 23.48 -4.54
C LYS A 92 -3.02 22.32 -4.71
N THR A 93 -1.83 22.60 -5.23
CA THR A 93 -0.77 21.61 -5.44
C THR A 93 -0.36 20.93 -4.12
N VAL A 94 -0.21 21.70 -3.04
CA VAL A 94 0.10 21.16 -1.71
C VAL A 94 -1.00 20.22 -1.22
N LYS A 95 -2.28 20.57 -1.41
CA LYS A 95 -3.41 19.71 -1.01
C LYS A 95 -3.42 18.39 -1.76
N GLU A 96 -3.26 18.43 -3.08
CA GLU A 96 -3.22 17.23 -3.92
C GLU A 96 -2.06 16.31 -3.55
N MET A 97 -0.87 16.87 -3.31
CA MET A 97 0.32 16.11 -2.93
C MET A 97 0.20 15.49 -1.53
N LYS A 98 -0.44 16.19 -0.58
CA LYS A 98 -0.76 15.62 0.74
C LYS A 98 -1.68 14.40 0.64
N ALA A 99 -2.74 14.50 -0.16
CA ALA A 99 -3.66 13.37 -0.38
C ALA A 99 -2.93 12.15 -0.97
N LYS A 100 -1.99 12.38 -1.90
CA LYS A 100 -1.14 11.30 -2.46
C LYS A 100 -0.25 10.65 -1.39
N VAL A 101 0.34 11.44 -0.49
CA VAL A 101 1.15 10.90 0.63
C VAL A 101 0.30 10.03 1.55
N GLU A 102 -0.89 10.50 1.93
CA GLU A 102 -1.82 9.77 2.80
C GLU A 102 -2.24 8.43 2.16
N SER A 103 -2.62 8.46 0.87
CA SER A 103 -2.96 7.24 0.11
C SER A 103 -1.80 6.24 0.06
N LEU A 104 -0.57 6.70 -0.17
CA LEU A 104 0.62 5.85 -0.18
C LEU A 104 0.91 5.25 1.20
N ASP A 105 0.71 6.02 2.27
CA ASP A 105 0.90 5.54 3.64
C ASP A 105 -0.11 4.43 3.99
N GLU A 106 -1.37 4.58 3.57
CA GLU A 106 -2.38 3.53 3.70
C GLU A 106 -2.01 2.25 2.94
N GLU A 107 -1.54 2.38 1.71
CA GLU A 107 -1.14 1.22 0.89
C GLU A 107 0.08 0.49 1.50
N VAL A 108 1.07 1.24 2.00
CA VAL A 108 2.21 0.67 2.73
C VAL A 108 1.75 -0.11 3.96
N ARG A 109 0.75 0.41 4.69
CA ARG A 109 0.17 -0.29 5.85
C ARG A 109 -0.47 -1.60 5.43
N LYS A 110 -1.35 -1.58 4.41
CA LYS A 110 -2.03 -2.79 3.89
C LYS A 110 -1.02 -3.85 3.45
N GLN A 111 0.02 -3.47 2.71
CA GLN A 111 1.05 -4.43 2.29
C GLN A 111 1.84 -5.01 3.46
N LYS A 112 2.11 -4.22 4.52
CA LYS A 112 2.78 -4.73 5.71
C LYS A 112 1.94 -5.77 6.44
N GLU A 113 0.62 -5.58 6.51
CA GLU A 113 -0.29 -6.57 7.08
C GLU A 113 -0.30 -7.87 6.27
N VAL A 114 -0.32 -7.77 4.94
CA VAL A 114 -0.20 -8.93 4.04
C VAL A 114 1.14 -9.65 4.26
N GLU A 115 2.25 -8.91 4.32
CA GLU A 115 3.58 -9.50 4.53
C GLU A 115 3.66 -10.31 5.84
N VAL A 116 3.08 -9.79 6.93
CA VAL A 116 3.04 -10.48 8.23
C VAL A 116 2.19 -11.74 8.16
N LYS A 117 1.01 -11.68 7.52
CA LYS A 117 0.14 -12.84 7.33
C LYS A 117 0.84 -13.92 6.51
N SER A 118 1.44 -13.56 5.37
CA SER A 118 2.16 -14.49 4.51
C SER A 118 3.36 -15.12 5.21
N ARG A 119 4.13 -14.34 5.99
CA ARG A 119 5.25 -14.86 6.79
C ARG A 119 4.78 -15.89 7.83
N THR A 120 3.65 -15.65 8.46
CA THR A 120 3.05 -16.57 9.44
C THR A 120 2.60 -17.86 8.79
N ILE A 121 1.89 -17.76 7.66
CA ILE A 121 1.48 -18.93 6.87
C ILE A 121 2.69 -19.76 6.44
N MET A 122 3.72 -19.12 5.90
CA MET A 122 4.95 -19.79 5.46
C MET A 122 5.67 -20.51 6.61
N LYS A 123 5.73 -19.90 7.80
CA LYS A 123 6.28 -20.54 8.99
C LYS A 123 5.50 -21.81 9.36
N ASN A 124 4.16 -21.73 9.37
CA ASN A 124 3.29 -22.85 9.70
C ASN A 124 3.41 -23.98 8.67
N VAL A 125 3.44 -23.65 7.37
CA VAL A 125 3.66 -24.61 6.29
C VAL A 125 5.02 -25.30 6.44
N LYS A 126 6.09 -24.54 6.74
CA LYS A 126 7.42 -25.10 6.97
C LYS A 126 7.43 -26.07 8.15
N MET A 127 6.77 -25.74 9.25
CA MET A 127 6.63 -26.63 10.41
C MET A 127 5.87 -27.92 10.07
N LYS A 128 4.74 -27.82 9.37
CA LYS A 128 3.97 -28.99 8.92
C LYS A 128 4.80 -29.87 7.98
N LEU A 129 5.53 -29.26 7.04
CA LEU A 129 6.40 -29.99 6.12
C LEU A 129 7.54 -30.71 6.85
N THR A 130 8.14 -30.08 7.86
CA THR A 130 9.16 -30.75 8.69
C THR A 130 8.58 -31.91 9.47
N ALA A 131 7.38 -31.78 10.04
CA ALA A 131 6.71 -32.85 10.76
C ALA A 131 6.37 -34.03 9.83
N GLN A 132 5.82 -33.74 8.64
CA GLN A 132 5.52 -34.75 7.63
C GLN A 132 6.78 -35.47 7.13
N LYS A 133 7.89 -34.75 6.94
CA LYS A 133 9.18 -35.38 6.57
C LYS A 133 9.67 -36.36 7.63
N THR A 134 9.59 -35.98 8.91
CA THR A 134 9.95 -36.86 10.02
C THR A 134 9.07 -38.12 10.05
N GLU A 135 7.75 -37.97 9.85
CA GLU A 135 6.82 -39.11 9.82
C GLU A 135 7.11 -40.05 8.64
N ILE A 136 7.41 -39.51 7.46
CA ILE A 136 7.81 -40.32 6.30
C ILE A 136 9.06 -41.14 6.59
N GLU A 137 10.08 -40.55 7.23
CA GLU A 137 11.30 -41.30 7.58
C GLU A 137 11.05 -42.39 8.63
N LYS A 138 10.16 -42.13 9.59
CA LYS A 138 9.70 -43.14 10.55
C LYS A 138 8.99 -44.30 9.86
N LEU A 139 8.02 -44.02 8.99
CA LEU A 139 7.30 -45.04 8.22
C LEU A 139 8.24 -45.83 7.30
N LYS A 140 9.25 -45.18 6.69
CA LYS A 140 10.29 -45.88 5.91
C LYS A 140 11.17 -46.79 6.77
N ALA A 141 11.45 -46.42 8.01
CA ALA A 141 12.20 -47.26 8.94
C ALA A 141 11.38 -48.49 9.36
N GLU A 142 10.11 -48.28 9.74
CA GLU A 142 9.17 -49.32 10.09
C GLU A 142 8.95 -50.33 8.94
N ASN A 143 8.76 -49.82 7.71
CA ASN A 143 8.63 -50.67 6.53
C ASN A 143 9.91 -51.50 6.26
N ARG A 144 11.10 -50.93 6.49
CA ARG A 144 12.37 -51.69 6.41
C ARG A 144 12.47 -52.81 7.45
N GLU A 145 11.97 -52.60 8.66
CA GLU A 145 11.95 -53.64 9.70
C GLU A 145 10.96 -54.76 9.38
N LEU A 146 9.77 -54.41 8.89
CA LEU A 146 8.76 -55.39 8.44
C LEU A 146 9.31 -56.27 7.31
N MET A 147 9.95 -55.66 6.30
CA MET A 147 10.60 -56.41 5.20
C MET A 147 11.68 -57.37 5.70
N LYS A 148 12.46 -56.99 6.72
CA LYS A 148 13.44 -57.91 7.33
C LYS A 148 12.73 -59.10 7.97
N LYS A 149 11.72 -58.87 8.81
CA LYS A 149 10.96 -59.93 9.50
C LYS A 149 10.35 -60.93 8.51
N THR A 150 9.75 -60.45 7.42
CA THR A 150 9.15 -61.32 6.39
C THR A 150 10.22 -62.06 5.57
N SER A 151 11.37 -61.45 5.28
CA SER A 151 12.47 -62.12 4.58
C SER A 151 13.19 -63.18 5.43
N THR A 152 13.25 -63.02 6.75
CA THR A 152 13.84 -64.02 7.67
C THR A 152 12.86 -65.11 8.09
N GLY A 153 11.54 -64.90 7.91
CA GLY A 153 10.49 -65.90 8.16
C GLY A 153 10.33 -66.95 7.07
N GLY A 154 11.07 -66.84 5.95
CA GLY A 154 11.01 -67.78 4.81
C GLY A 154 11.78 -69.10 5.00
N SER A 155 12.16 -69.48 6.22
CA SER A 155 12.88 -70.74 6.46
C SER A 155 12.52 -71.37 7.81
N THR A 156 11.24 -71.64 8.04
CA THR A 156 10.77 -72.81 8.80
C THR A 156 9.33 -73.11 8.41
N SER A 157 9.13 -73.69 7.23
CA SER A 157 7.86 -74.32 6.85
C SER A 157 8.00 -75.83 7.04
N SER A 158 7.83 -76.29 8.29
CA SER A 158 7.47 -77.69 8.55
C SER A 158 5.97 -77.75 8.77
N GLU A 159 5.33 -78.49 7.88
CA GLU A 159 3.93 -78.94 7.83
C GLU A 159 3.15 -78.90 9.16
N THR A 160 2.05 -78.15 9.18
CA THR A 160 0.78 -78.60 9.79
C THR A 160 -0.40 -78.02 9.01
N LYS A 161 -1.08 -78.89 8.25
CA LYS A 161 -2.39 -78.65 7.64
C LYS A 161 -3.43 -78.47 8.77
N THR A 162 -4.01 -77.27 8.91
CA THR A 162 -5.41 -76.96 9.34
C THR A 162 -5.62 -75.51 9.85
N GLY A 163 -4.79 -74.52 9.47
CA GLY A 163 -4.93 -73.12 9.94
C GLY A 163 -4.99 -72.03 8.86
N ASP A 164 -4.88 -72.40 7.58
CA ASP A 164 -4.57 -71.45 6.50
C ASP A 164 -5.74 -70.54 6.06
N ASP A 165 -7.00 -70.90 6.34
CA ASP A 165 -8.15 -70.13 5.84
C ASP A 165 -8.47 -68.90 6.71
N GLU A 166 -8.34 -68.99 8.04
CA GLU A 166 -8.58 -67.86 8.95
C GLU A 166 -7.46 -66.82 8.85
N GLU A 167 -6.21 -67.25 8.73
CA GLU A 167 -5.06 -66.34 8.61
C GLU A 167 -5.05 -65.62 7.25
N LYS A 168 -5.50 -66.30 6.19
CA LYS A 168 -5.71 -65.71 4.86
C LYS A 168 -6.88 -64.74 4.82
N GLU A 169 -8.00 -65.04 5.49
CA GLU A 169 -9.11 -64.07 5.64
C GLU A 169 -8.69 -62.84 6.43
N ALA A 170 -7.92 -63.00 7.51
CA ALA A 170 -7.42 -61.89 8.31
C ALA A 170 -6.48 -60.97 7.51
N LEU A 171 -5.55 -61.54 6.74
CA LEU A 171 -4.67 -60.76 5.84
C LEU A 171 -5.45 -60.07 4.72
N GLN A 172 -6.51 -60.69 4.22
CA GLN A 172 -7.38 -60.11 3.19
C GLN A 172 -8.22 -58.95 3.74
N ALA A 173 -8.68 -59.05 4.99
CA ALA A 173 -9.35 -57.96 5.70
C ALA A 173 -8.38 -56.79 5.97
N GLU A 174 -7.15 -57.06 6.38
CA GLU A 174 -6.14 -56.02 6.64
C GLU A 174 -5.74 -55.29 5.34
N LEU A 175 -5.59 -56.01 4.22
CA LEU A 175 -5.37 -55.41 2.91
C LEU A 175 -6.55 -54.54 2.45
N ALA A 176 -7.79 -54.93 2.75
CA ALA A 176 -8.96 -54.13 2.44
C ALA A 176 -8.99 -52.81 3.23
N VAL A 177 -8.63 -52.85 4.51
CA VAL A 177 -8.51 -51.65 5.36
C VAL A 177 -7.42 -50.72 4.85
N LEU A 178 -6.26 -51.26 4.47
CA LEU A 178 -5.16 -50.47 3.89
C LEU A 178 -5.57 -49.82 2.56
N ARG A 179 -6.28 -50.53 1.68
CA ARG A 179 -6.81 -49.95 0.42
C ARG A 179 -7.77 -48.79 0.68
N ALA A 180 -8.71 -48.96 1.62
CA ALA A 180 -9.64 -47.90 2.00
C ALA A 180 -8.92 -46.67 2.60
N SER A 181 -7.86 -46.87 3.38
CA SER A 181 -7.04 -45.78 3.93
C SER A 181 -6.29 -45.00 2.85
N VAL A 182 -5.76 -45.71 1.84
CA VAL A 182 -5.09 -45.10 0.68
C VAL A 182 -6.07 -44.30 -0.18
N GLU A 183 -7.25 -44.84 -0.46
CA GLU A 183 -8.31 -44.12 -1.19
C GLU A 183 -8.74 -42.86 -0.45
N LYS A 184 -8.96 -42.94 0.86
CA LYS A 184 -9.31 -41.78 1.69
C LYS A 184 -8.24 -40.69 1.63
N SER A 185 -6.97 -41.07 1.69
CA SER A 185 -5.85 -40.13 1.58
C SER A 185 -5.72 -39.52 0.17
N GLN A 186 -6.07 -40.27 -0.88
CA GLN A 186 -6.12 -39.73 -2.25
C GLN A 186 -7.25 -38.72 -2.43
N VAL A 187 -8.43 -38.99 -1.87
CA VAL A 187 -9.57 -38.04 -1.87
C VAL A 187 -9.19 -36.75 -1.13
N GLU A 188 -8.61 -36.85 0.06
CA GLU A 188 -8.16 -35.68 0.83
C GLU A 188 -7.10 -34.85 0.08
N LYS A 189 -6.19 -35.52 -0.64
CA LYS A 189 -5.23 -34.84 -1.53
C LYS A 189 -5.91 -34.11 -2.69
N GLN A 190 -6.93 -34.70 -3.31
CA GLN A 190 -7.71 -34.06 -4.38
C GLN A 190 -8.48 -32.84 -3.88
N GLU A 191 -9.12 -32.93 -2.71
CA GLU A 191 -9.81 -31.80 -2.07
C GLU A 191 -8.87 -30.64 -1.75
N LEU A 192 -7.69 -30.93 -1.19
CA LEU A 192 -6.68 -29.91 -0.93
C LEU A 192 -6.17 -29.26 -2.23
N THR A 193 -6.02 -30.04 -3.30
CA THR A 193 -5.59 -29.52 -4.61
C THR A 193 -6.64 -28.58 -5.22
N LEU A 194 -7.92 -28.95 -5.14
CA LEU A 194 -9.04 -28.10 -5.55
C LEU A 194 -9.10 -26.81 -4.73
N LYS A 195 -8.90 -26.90 -3.41
CA LYS A 195 -8.93 -25.75 -2.51
C LYS A 195 -7.77 -24.77 -2.76
N ILE A 196 -6.58 -25.29 -3.08
CA ILE A 196 -5.44 -24.48 -3.53
C ILE A 196 -5.79 -23.76 -4.85
N SER A 197 -6.35 -24.47 -5.82
CA SER A 197 -6.73 -23.89 -7.12
C SER A 197 -7.79 -22.78 -6.98
N GLN A 198 -8.79 -22.96 -6.11
CA GLN A 198 -9.79 -21.94 -5.81
C GLN A 198 -9.20 -20.70 -5.14
N LEU A 199 -8.25 -20.89 -4.21
CA LEU A 199 -7.55 -19.78 -3.57
C LEU A 199 -6.70 -19.00 -4.59
N GLU A 200 -6.05 -19.69 -5.54
CA GLU A 200 -5.30 -19.05 -6.63
C GLU A 200 -6.21 -18.25 -7.58
N GLN A 201 -7.39 -18.79 -7.92
CA GLN A 201 -8.38 -18.07 -8.75
C GLN A 201 -8.94 -16.83 -8.03
N SER A 202 -9.33 -16.95 -6.77
CA SER A 202 -9.82 -15.81 -5.97
C SER A 202 -8.74 -14.73 -5.76
N SER A 203 -7.46 -15.13 -5.69
CA SER A 203 -6.34 -14.18 -5.65
C SER A 203 -6.17 -13.45 -6.99
N GLY A 204 -6.32 -14.16 -8.13
CA GLY A 204 -6.25 -13.56 -9.47
C GLY A 204 -7.43 -12.64 -9.79
N GLU A 205 -8.64 -12.99 -9.37
CA GLU A 205 -9.84 -12.13 -9.53
C GLU A 205 -9.69 -10.81 -8.78
N THR A 206 -9.14 -10.83 -7.55
CA THR A 206 -8.87 -9.59 -6.81
C THR A 206 -7.77 -8.71 -7.42
N GLU A 207 -6.87 -9.28 -8.25
CA GLU A 207 -5.85 -8.51 -8.97
C GLU A 207 -6.40 -7.89 -10.26
N ILE A 208 -7.27 -8.59 -10.99
CA ILE A 208 -7.97 -8.07 -12.18
C ILE A 208 -9.01 -7.02 -11.78
N GLU A 209 -9.76 -7.24 -10.71
CA GLU A 209 -10.76 -6.29 -10.21
C GLU A 209 -10.11 -5.05 -9.59
N ARG A 210 -8.90 -5.16 -9.01
CA ARG A 210 -8.07 -4.01 -8.63
C ARG A 210 -7.49 -3.26 -9.81
N ALA A 211 -7.19 -3.94 -10.92
CA ALA A 211 -6.70 -3.29 -12.14
C ALA A 211 -7.83 -2.52 -12.86
N ALA A 212 -9.06 -3.04 -12.87
CA ALA A 212 -10.21 -2.40 -13.51
C ALA A 212 -10.76 -1.17 -12.77
N ILE A 213 -10.44 -1.00 -11.48
CA ILE A 213 -10.82 0.20 -10.69
C ILE A 213 -9.74 1.31 -10.81
N MET A 214 -8.59 1.04 -11.43
CA MET A 214 -7.48 1.99 -11.59
C MET A 214 -7.29 2.53 -13.04
N GLU A 215 -8.16 2.17 -13.99
CA GLU A 215 -8.35 2.89 -15.27
C GLU A 215 -9.47 3.94 -15.17
#